data_AF-G4RMC4-F1
#
_entry.id   AF-G4RMC4-F1
#
_cell.length_a   1.000
_cell.length_b   1.000
_cell.length_c   1.000
_cell.angle_alpha   90.00
_cell.angle_beta   90.00
_cell.angle_gamma   90.00
#
_symmetry.space_group_name_H-M   'P 1'
#
loop_
_entity.id
_entity.type
_entity.pdbx_description
1 polymer ?
#
loop_
_entity_poly.entity_id
_entity_poly.type
_entity_poly.pdbx_seq_one_letter_code
_entity_poly.pdbx_strand_id
1 'polypeptide(L)'
;MEPYCNFDAAAENVRELLYDELAELYWDMPRREIETVVDIAWRDFLHYLSYKSGIYLSPRFREDRARQRLCVYIMSKWDKVRELASEWIVMWSAKWRQRVKLVFSDEEFKRASASEDSLKPHKKLDEFLAKTDHLELQLFTVSNLVKAGELAGLDQIADYIIRDEANALLHQYGLEKALEKYREGVLAERILRRIKSLSKVSEPLLIIRVDVTRA
;
A
#
# COMPACT_ATOMS: atom_id res chain seq x y z
N MET A 1 -1.67 33.18 -0.89
CA MET A 1 -2.51 32.32 -1.75
C MET A 1 -1.73 31.06 -2.02
N GLU A 2 -2.22 29.90 -1.59
CA GLU A 2 -1.69 28.63 -2.09
C GLU A 2 -2.05 28.54 -3.58
N PRO A 3 -1.11 28.15 -4.47
CA PRO A 3 -1.40 28.07 -5.90
C PRO A 3 -2.51 27.04 -6.13
N TYR A 4 -3.55 27.38 -6.89
CA TYR A 4 -4.57 26.41 -7.28
C TYR A 4 -3.92 25.30 -8.10
N CYS A 5 -4.18 24.05 -7.74
CA CYS A 5 -3.63 22.88 -8.41
C CYS A 5 -4.75 21.85 -8.58
N ASN A 6 -5.02 21.45 -9.83
CA ASN A 6 -6.00 20.41 -10.11
C ASN A 6 -5.34 19.04 -9.89
N PHE A 7 -5.51 18.50 -8.69
CA PHE A 7 -4.90 17.21 -8.32
C PHE A 7 -5.37 16.07 -9.22
N ASP A 8 -6.64 16.06 -9.61
CA ASP A 8 -7.18 14.95 -10.41
C ASP A 8 -6.54 14.91 -11.78
N ALA A 9 -6.38 16.07 -12.43
CA ALA A 9 -5.65 16.15 -13.70
C ALA A 9 -4.17 15.79 -13.53
N ALA A 10 -3.50 16.26 -12.47
CA ALA A 10 -2.10 15.94 -12.23
C ALA A 10 -1.89 14.45 -11.94
N ALA A 11 -2.81 13.82 -11.21
CA ALA A 11 -2.75 12.40 -10.88
C ALA A 11 -3.10 11.53 -12.10
N GLU A 12 -4.00 11.95 -12.97
CA GLU A 12 -4.29 11.23 -14.22
C GLU A 12 -3.09 11.26 -15.17
N ASN A 13 -2.38 12.39 -15.30
CA ASN A 13 -1.15 12.44 -16.11
C ASN A 13 -0.10 11.44 -15.61
N VAL A 14 0.01 11.27 -14.28
CA VAL A 14 0.88 10.23 -13.69
C VAL A 14 0.37 8.84 -14.04
N ARG A 15 -0.94 8.62 -14.01
CA ARG A 15 -1.55 7.34 -14.36
C ARG A 15 -1.29 6.96 -15.82
N GLU A 16 -1.47 7.90 -16.76
CA GLU A 16 -1.18 7.71 -18.18
C GLU A 16 0.29 7.35 -18.41
N LEU A 17 1.21 8.08 -17.77
CA LEU A 17 2.65 7.77 -17.81
C LEU A 17 2.95 6.33 -17.37
N LEU A 18 2.33 5.88 -16.27
CA LEU A 18 2.51 4.50 -15.78
C LEU A 18 1.85 3.48 -16.71
N TYR A 19 0.72 3.81 -17.31
CA TYR A 19 0.03 2.94 -18.25
C TYR A 19 0.91 2.59 -19.45
N ASP A 20 1.52 3.60 -20.08
CA ASP A 20 2.36 3.38 -21.28
C ASP A 20 3.51 2.40 -20.98
N GLU A 21 4.23 2.64 -19.88
CA GLU A 21 5.37 1.82 -19.45
C GLU A 21 4.96 0.39 -19.01
N LEU A 22 3.85 0.26 -18.26
CA LEU A 22 3.38 -1.04 -17.78
C LEU A 22 2.72 -1.87 -18.90
N ALA A 23 2.03 -1.23 -19.85
CA ALA A 23 1.45 -1.91 -20.99
C ALA A 23 2.53 -2.50 -21.90
N GLU A 24 3.67 -1.83 -22.05
CA GLU A 24 4.84 -2.40 -22.74
C GLU A 24 5.43 -3.58 -21.97
N LEU A 25 5.56 -3.46 -20.64
CA LEU A 25 6.14 -4.51 -19.80
C LEU A 25 5.25 -5.76 -19.69
N TYR A 26 3.93 -5.59 -19.74
CA TYR A 26 2.91 -6.64 -19.64
C TYR A 26 2.07 -6.72 -20.92
N TRP A 27 2.73 -6.71 -22.08
CA TRP A 27 2.09 -6.64 -23.40
C TRP A 27 1.12 -7.80 -23.71
N ASP A 28 1.27 -8.94 -23.04
CA ASP A 28 0.44 -10.13 -23.18
C ASP A 28 -0.77 -10.15 -22.22
N MET A 29 -0.87 -9.19 -21.32
CA MET A 29 -1.94 -9.08 -20.34
C MET A 29 -3.22 -8.49 -20.97
N PRO A 30 -4.40 -9.10 -20.76
CA PRO A 30 -5.67 -8.55 -21.24
C PRO A 30 -5.91 -7.12 -20.74
N ARG A 31 -6.53 -6.28 -21.59
CA ARG A 31 -6.74 -4.85 -21.32
C ARG A 31 -7.32 -4.53 -19.94
N ARG A 32 -8.34 -5.27 -19.50
CA ARG A 32 -8.97 -5.03 -18.18
C ARG A 32 -8.05 -5.37 -17.01
N GLU A 33 -7.20 -6.37 -17.18
CA GLU A 33 -6.25 -6.81 -16.16
C GLU A 33 -5.14 -5.78 -16.02
N ILE A 34 -4.59 -5.29 -17.15
CA ILE A 34 -3.57 -4.24 -17.12
C ILE A 34 -4.12 -2.92 -16.55
N GLU A 35 -5.37 -2.55 -16.85
CA GLU A 35 -6.02 -1.39 -16.22
C GLU A 35 -6.06 -1.53 -14.68
N THR A 36 -6.37 -2.73 -14.17
CA THR A 36 -6.36 -3.02 -12.73
C THR A 36 -4.95 -2.92 -12.13
N VAL A 37 -3.95 -3.47 -12.82
CA VAL A 37 -2.53 -3.40 -12.42
C VAL A 37 -2.04 -1.96 -12.38
N VAL A 38 -2.39 -1.16 -13.39
CA VAL A 38 -2.06 0.28 -13.46
C VAL A 38 -2.72 1.05 -12.33
N ASP A 39 -3.97 0.78 -11.97
CA ASP A 39 -4.65 1.46 -10.87
C ASP A 39 -4.01 1.16 -9.51
N ILE A 40 -3.44 -0.04 -9.32
CA ILE A 40 -2.67 -0.39 -8.12
C ILE A 40 -1.31 0.31 -8.15
N ALA A 41 -0.57 0.19 -9.25
CA ALA A 41 0.72 0.85 -9.42
C ALA A 41 0.62 2.37 -9.24
N TRP A 42 -0.43 2.99 -9.77
CA TRP A 42 -0.69 4.41 -9.64
C TRP A 42 -0.84 4.85 -8.19
N ARG A 43 -1.66 4.15 -7.39
CA ARG A 43 -1.79 4.42 -5.95
C ARG A 43 -0.47 4.23 -5.22
N ASP A 44 0.23 3.12 -5.47
CA ASP A 44 1.52 2.84 -4.88
C ASP A 44 2.56 3.93 -5.22
N PHE A 45 2.54 4.43 -6.45
CA PHE A 45 3.45 5.47 -6.90
C PHE A 45 3.13 6.82 -6.27
N LEU A 46 1.84 7.16 -6.07
CA LEU A 46 1.46 8.37 -5.33
C LEU A 46 1.93 8.31 -3.86
N HIS A 47 1.88 7.14 -3.22
CA HIS A 47 2.49 6.93 -1.90
C HIS A 47 4.01 7.11 -1.95
N TYR A 48 4.67 6.52 -2.96
CA TYR A 48 6.10 6.67 -3.17
C TYR A 48 6.53 8.12 -3.35
N LEU A 49 5.83 8.89 -4.19
CA LEU A 49 6.07 10.32 -4.38
C LEU A 49 5.81 11.11 -3.10
N SER A 50 4.74 10.80 -2.36
CA SER A 50 4.43 11.44 -1.08
C SER A 50 5.53 11.20 -0.04
N TYR A 51 6.09 10.00 0.00
CA TYR A 51 7.21 9.66 0.87
C TYR A 51 8.49 10.39 0.42
N LYS A 52 8.87 10.30 -0.86
CA LYS A 52 10.10 10.90 -1.42
C LYS A 52 10.11 12.42 -1.35
N SER A 53 8.95 13.07 -1.45
CA SER A 53 8.80 14.52 -1.30
C SER A 53 8.67 14.98 0.16
N GLY A 54 8.72 14.05 1.12
CA GLY A 54 8.65 14.35 2.56
C GLY A 54 7.26 14.78 3.04
N ILE A 55 6.20 14.51 2.28
CA ILE A 55 4.82 14.85 2.65
C ILE A 55 4.37 14.01 3.86
N TYR A 56 4.64 12.70 3.85
CA TYR A 56 4.30 11.80 4.97
C TYR A 56 5.16 12.00 6.22
N LEU A 57 6.29 12.70 6.09
CA LEU A 57 7.18 13.01 7.22
C LEU A 57 6.79 14.31 7.94
N SER A 58 5.68 14.94 7.54
CA SER A 58 5.19 16.19 8.13
C SER A 58 4.63 15.95 9.54
N PRO A 59 5.13 16.61 10.59
CA PRO A 59 4.64 16.46 11.97
C PRO A 59 3.17 16.87 12.18
N ARG A 60 2.57 17.55 11.20
CA ARG A 60 1.16 17.94 11.19
C ARG A 60 0.55 17.54 9.85
N PHE A 61 0.49 16.23 9.61
CA PHE A 61 -0.14 15.71 8.42
C PHE A 61 -1.60 16.17 8.37
N ARG A 62 -2.01 16.68 7.20
CA ARG A 62 -3.40 16.96 6.87
C ARG A 62 -3.61 16.54 5.43
N GLU A 63 -4.65 15.75 5.18
CA GLU A 63 -4.87 15.12 3.89
C GLU A 63 -5.06 16.14 2.75
N ASP A 64 -5.84 17.19 2.99
CA ASP A 64 -6.07 18.30 2.05
C ASP A 64 -4.75 18.97 1.63
N ARG A 65 -3.89 19.28 2.62
CA ARG A 65 -2.57 19.87 2.37
C ARG A 65 -1.60 18.88 1.73
N ALA A 66 -1.66 17.61 2.09
CA ALA A 66 -0.83 16.58 1.49
C ALA A 66 -1.14 16.42 0.00
N ARG A 67 -2.43 16.35 -0.34
CA ARG A 67 -2.92 16.30 -1.73
C ARG A 67 -2.47 17.55 -2.51
N GLN A 68 -2.64 18.73 -1.93
CA GLN A 68 -2.21 19.98 -2.55
C GLN A 68 -0.68 20.03 -2.79
N ARG A 69 0.12 19.63 -1.80
CA ARG A 69 1.58 19.57 -1.91
C ARG A 69 2.05 18.56 -2.96
N LEU A 70 1.41 17.39 -3.02
CA LEU A 70 1.70 16.38 -4.02
C LEU A 70 1.36 16.87 -5.43
N CYS A 71 0.20 17.53 -5.58
CA CYS A 71 -0.19 18.16 -6.83
C CYS A 71 0.87 19.15 -7.33
N VAL A 72 1.27 20.10 -6.46
CA VAL A 72 2.30 21.09 -6.78
C VAL A 72 3.63 20.42 -7.11
N TYR A 73 4.00 19.37 -6.38
CA TYR A 73 5.22 18.60 -6.65
C TYR A 73 5.19 17.97 -8.05
N ILE A 74 4.09 17.29 -8.40
CA ILE A 74 3.92 16.66 -9.72
C ILE A 74 4.03 17.68 -10.84
N MET A 75 3.29 18.78 -10.74
CA MET A 75 3.25 19.80 -11.80
C MET A 75 4.57 20.57 -11.93
N SER A 76 5.20 20.93 -10.81
CA SER A 76 6.44 21.74 -10.83
C SER A 76 7.70 20.93 -11.11
N LYS A 77 7.65 19.61 -10.96
CA LYS A 77 8.80 18.71 -11.13
C LYS A 77 8.49 17.54 -12.06
N TRP A 78 7.68 17.77 -13.09
CA TRP A 78 7.20 16.72 -13.98
C TRP A 78 8.33 15.87 -14.59
N ASP A 79 9.41 16.51 -15.07
CA ASP A 79 10.55 15.77 -15.64
C ASP A 79 11.18 14.82 -14.61
N LYS A 80 11.28 15.25 -13.35
CA LYS A 80 11.77 14.40 -12.26
C LYS A 80 10.79 13.29 -11.91
N VAL A 81 9.49 13.56 -11.97
CA VAL A 81 8.46 12.54 -11.76
C VAL A 81 8.55 11.45 -12.84
N ARG A 82 8.76 11.83 -14.11
CA ARG A 82 8.99 10.87 -15.19
C ARG A 82 10.22 10.01 -14.97
N GLU A 83 11.35 10.63 -14.64
CA GLU A 83 12.59 9.91 -14.30
C GLU A 83 12.38 8.92 -13.14
N LEU A 84 11.73 9.37 -12.07
CA LEU A 84 11.40 8.52 -10.93
C LEU A 84 10.46 7.38 -11.31
N ALA A 85 9.49 7.60 -12.19
CA ALA A 85 8.55 6.58 -12.62
C ALA A 85 9.25 5.45 -13.38
N SER A 86 10.11 5.77 -14.35
CA SER A 86 10.82 4.75 -15.13
C SER A 86 11.73 3.88 -14.26
N GLU A 87 12.46 4.47 -13.29
CA GLU A 87 13.23 3.68 -12.32
C GLU A 87 12.34 2.87 -11.38
N TRP A 88 11.26 3.48 -10.90
CA TRP A 88 10.36 2.89 -9.91
C TRP A 88 9.57 1.71 -10.48
N ILE A 89 9.11 1.75 -11.73
CA ILE A 89 8.35 0.67 -12.37
C ILE A 89 9.12 -0.65 -12.39
N VAL A 90 10.43 -0.59 -12.63
CA VAL A 90 11.28 -1.79 -12.62
C VAL A 90 11.30 -2.42 -11.23
N MET A 91 11.51 -1.61 -10.19
CA MET A 91 11.53 -2.07 -8.79
C MET A 91 10.14 -2.52 -8.33
N TRP A 92 9.10 -1.77 -8.69
CA TRP A 92 7.70 -2.09 -8.39
C TRP A 92 7.31 -3.40 -9.02
N SER A 93 7.62 -3.63 -10.30
CA SER A 93 7.29 -4.87 -11.00
C SER A 93 7.98 -6.09 -10.40
N ALA A 94 9.23 -5.94 -9.96
CA ALA A 94 9.92 -6.99 -9.23
C ALA A 94 9.22 -7.32 -7.90
N LYS A 95 8.77 -6.31 -7.16
CA LYS A 95 8.01 -6.49 -5.91
C LYS A 95 6.60 -7.01 -6.12
N TRP A 96 5.92 -6.55 -7.15
CA TRP A 96 4.60 -7.01 -7.57
C TRP A 96 4.60 -8.53 -7.78
N ARG A 97 5.57 -9.04 -8.57
CA ARG A 97 5.71 -10.49 -8.80
C ARG A 97 6.06 -11.29 -7.54
N GLN A 98 6.73 -10.67 -6.56
CA GLN A 98 7.04 -11.32 -5.27
C GLN A 98 5.82 -11.35 -4.34
N ARG A 99 5.02 -10.29 -4.34
CA ARG A 99 3.96 -10.07 -3.34
C ARG A 99 2.58 -10.46 -3.81
N VAL A 100 2.34 -10.50 -5.11
CA VAL A 100 1.02 -10.74 -5.68
C VAL A 100 0.95 -12.07 -6.38
N LYS A 101 -0.02 -12.88 -5.94
CA LYS A 101 -0.48 -14.06 -6.65
C LYS A 101 -1.81 -13.74 -7.31
N LEU A 102 -1.80 -13.63 -8.64
CA LEU A 102 -3.03 -13.57 -9.41
C LEU A 102 -3.67 -14.97 -9.43
N VAL A 103 -4.96 -15.03 -9.15
CA VAL A 103 -5.76 -16.26 -9.23
C VAL A 103 -6.95 -16.01 -10.13
N PHE A 104 -7.26 -16.99 -10.97
CA PHE A 104 -8.25 -16.82 -12.05
C PHE A 104 -9.52 -17.65 -11.80
N SER A 105 -9.57 -18.39 -10.69
CA SER A 105 -10.73 -19.19 -10.29
C SER A 105 -11.04 -19.05 -8.80
N ASP A 106 -12.32 -19.18 -8.43
CA ASP A 106 -12.75 -19.17 -7.03
C ASP A 106 -12.16 -20.33 -6.22
N GLU A 107 -11.86 -21.47 -6.87
CA GLU A 107 -11.21 -22.61 -6.23
C GLU A 107 -9.74 -22.36 -5.93
N GLU A 108 -9.01 -21.67 -6.83
CA GLU A 108 -7.63 -21.23 -6.56
C GLU A 108 -7.58 -20.15 -5.48
N PHE A 109 -8.52 -19.20 -5.51
CA PHE A 109 -8.65 -18.19 -4.46
C PHE A 109 -8.86 -18.84 -3.10
N LYS A 110 -9.86 -19.73 -2.97
CA LYS A 110 -10.13 -20.45 -1.72
C LYS A 110 -8.93 -21.28 -1.23
N ARG A 111 -8.23 -21.98 -2.12
CA ARG A 111 -7.04 -22.78 -1.75
C ARG A 111 -5.88 -21.89 -1.29
N ALA A 112 -5.62 -20.78 -2.00
CA ALA A 112 -4.55 -19.87 -1.67
C ALA A 112 -4.84 -19.09 -0.37
N SER A 113 -6.10 -18.74 -0.10
CA SER A 113 -6.51 -18.07 1.14
C SER A 113 -6.63 -19.02 2.33
N ALA A 114 -6.80 -20.33 2.12
CA ALA A 114 -6.96 -21.32 3.19
C ALA A 114 -5.62 -21.77 3.82
N SER A 115 -4.50 -21.53 3.15
CA SER A 115 -3.16 -21.90 3.64
C SER A 115 -2.54 -20.89 4.61
N GLU A 116 -3.18 -19.73 4.82
CA GLU A 116 -2.70 -18.75 5.80
C GLU A 116 -3.19 -19.15 7.20
N ASP A 117 -2.24 -19.59 8.05
CA ASP A 117 -2.37 -19.78 9.52
C ASP A 117 -2.64 -18.44 10.26
N SER A 118 -3.49 -17.58 9.69
CA SER A 118 -3.92 -16.36 10.34
C SER A 118 -4.76 -16.71 11.57
N LEU A 119 -4.35 -16.21 12.73
CA LEU A 119 -5.14 -16.32 13.96
C LEU A 119 -6.54 -15.78 13.67
N LYS A 120 -7.59 -16.57 13.97
CA LYS A 120 -8.98 -16.13 13.82
C LYS A 120 -9.13 -14.71 14.38
N PRO A 121 -9.75 -13.78 13.62
CA PRO A 121 -9.91 -12.40 14.06
C PRO A 121 -10.53 -12.34 15.45
N HIS A 122 -9.90 -11.60 16.35
CA HIS A 122 -10.38 -11.37 17.70
C HIS A 122 -11.69 -10.58 17.61
N LYS A 123 -12.71 -10.97 18.38
CA LYS A 123 -14.06 -10.39 18.31
C LYS A 123 -14.13 -8.87 18.55
N LYS A 124 -13.09 -8.30 19.18
CA LYS A 124 -12.95 -6.87 19.49
C LYS A 124 -11.99 -6.11 18.56
N LEU A 125 -11.58 -6.69 17.43
CA LEU A 125 -10.61 -6.07 16.52
C LEU A 125 -11.12 -4.73 15.97
N ASP A 126 -12.33 -4.68 15.45
CA ASP A 126 -12.90 -3.45 14.90
C ASP A 126 -13.09 -2.38 16.00
N GLU A 127 -13.48 -2.79 17.22
CA GLU A 127 -13.58 -1.89 18.37
C GLU A 127 -12.23 -1.29 18.76
N PHE A 128 -11.17 -2.10 18.73
CA PHE A 128 -9.81 -1.65 18.98
C PHE A 128 -9.37 -0.64 17.91
N LEU A 129 -9.51 -0.98 16.63
CA LEU A 129 -9.10 -0.13 15.52
C LEU A 129 -9.84 1.20 15.50
N ALA A 130 -11.14 1.21 15.82
CA ALA A 130 -11.94 2.44 15.93
C ALA A 130 -11.48 3.38 17.07
N LYS A 131 -10.72 2.86 18.04
CA LYS A 131 -10.14 3.62 19.16
C LYS A 131 -8.67 3.98 18.93
N THR A 132 -8.10 3.61 17.79
CA THR A 132 -6.75 3.99 17.34
C THR A 132 -6.80 5.03 16.24
N ASP A 133 -5.74 5.81 16.07
CA ASP A 133 -5.57 6.64 14.87
C ASP A 133 -5.13 5.73 13.69
N HIS A 134 -6.11 5.16 13.01
CA HIS A 134 -5.86 4.25 11.89
C HIS A 134 -5.18 4.96 10.71
N LEU A 135 -5.49 6.24 10.47
CA LEU A 135 -4.84 7.01 9.40
C LEU A 135 -3.35 7.20 9.70
N GLU A 136 -3.01 7.58 10.94
CA GLU A 136 -1.61 7.69 11.36
C GLU A 136 -0.87 6.35 11.24
N LEU A 137 -1.49 5.25 11.68
CA LEU A 137 -0.93 3.91 11.53
C LEU A 137 -0.72 3.52 10.06
N GLN A 138 -1.68 3.82 9.18
CA GLN A 138 -1.58 3.55 7.75
C GLN A 138 -0.41 4.32 7.13
N LEU A 139 -0.33 5.63 7.36
CA LEU A 139 0.74 6.49 6.85
C LEU A 139 2.12 6.08 7.39
N PHE A 140 2.20 5.75 8.69
CA PHE A 140 3.39 5.22 9.32
C PHE A 140 3.85 3.91 8.67
N THR A 141 2.92 2.99 8.45
CA THR A 141 3.20 1.66 7.90
C THR A 141 3.64 1.76 6.44
N VAL A 142 2.90 2.50 5.60
CA VAL A 142 3.23 2.75 4.19
C VAL A 142 4.60 3.42 4.06
N SER A 143 4.89 4.45 4.87
CA SER A 143 6.19 5.13 4.84
C SER A 143 7.36 4.19 5.16
N ASN A 144 7.16 3.26 6.11
CA ASN A 144 8.19 2.30 6.47
C ASN A 144 8.30 1.15 5.46
N LEU A 145 7.22 0.74 4.80
CA LEU A 145 7.25 -0.20 3.67
C LEU A 145 8.09 0.37 2.53
N VAL A 146 7.80 1.61 2.10
CA VAL A 146 8.56 2.31 1.05
C VAL A 146 10.04 2.45 1.46
N LYS A 147 10.32 2.81 2.72
CA LYS A 147 11.69 2.89 3.25
C LYS A 147 12.41 1.54 3.22
N ALA A 148 11.70 0.44 3.43
CA ALA A 148 12.22 -0.92 3.37
C ALA A 148 12.33 -1.47 1.94
N GLY A 149 11.93 -0.70 0.92
CA GLY A 149 11.94 -1.12 -0.48
C GLY A 149 10.78 -2.03 -0.87
N GLU A 150 9.77 -2.18 -0.01
CA GLU A 150 8.48 -2.74 -0.42
C GLU A 150 7.70 -1.62 -1.11
N LEU A 151 7.36 -1.83 -2.39
CA LEU A 151 6.81 -0.77 -3.25
C LEU A 151 5.45 -1.12 -3.84
N ALA A 152 5.03 -2.39 -3.77
CA ALA A 152 3.85 -2.90 -4.46
C ALA A 152 2.76 -3.33 -3.47
N GLY A 153 1.52 -2.94 -3.71
CA GLY A 153 0.36 -3.26 -2.87
C GLY A 153 0.44 -2.62 -1.49
N LEU A 154 0.93 -1.38 -1.41
CA LEU A 154 1.30 -0.71 -0.17
C LEU A 154 0.11 -0.60 0.79
N ASP A 155 -1.05 -0.19 0.30
CA ASP A 155 -2.25 -0.03 1.13
C ASP A 155 -2.73 -1.36 1.72
N GLN A 156 -2.78 -2.40 0.89
CA GLN A 156 -3.28 -3.72 1.29
C GLN A 156 -2.31 -4.40 2.25
N ILE A 157 -1.00 -4.34 1.97
CA ILE A 157 0.02 -4.89 2.87
C ILE A 157 0.03 -4.11 4.19
N ALA A 158 -0.12 -2.79 4.16
CA ALA A 158 -0.19 -1.99 5.37
C ALA A 158 -1.41 -2.35 6.24
N ASP A 159 -2.61 -2.40 5.66
CA ASP A 159 -3.83 -2.77 6.40
C ASP A 159 -3.72 -4.20 6.97
N TYR A 160 -3.20 -5.15 6.18
CA TYR A 160 -2.95 -6.52 6.63
C TYR A 160 -2.02 -6.55 7.85
N ILE A 161 -0.86 -5.88 7.79
CA ILE A 161 0.11 -5.86 8.90
C ILE A 161 -0.50 -5.20 10.15
N ILE A 162 -1.20 -4.08 9.98
CA ILE A 162 -1.83 -3.36 11.09
C ILE A 162 -2.87 -4.25 11.78
N ARG A 163 -3.76 -4.87 10.99
CA ARG A 163 -4.82 -5.75 11.51
C ARG A 163 -4.25 -6.99 12.18
N ASP A 164 -3.25 -7.64 11.58
CA ASP A 164 -2.63 -8.85 12.11
C ASP A 164 -1.91 -8.58 13.44
N GLU A 165 -1.10 -7.51 13.50
CA GLU A 165 -0.40 -7.16 14.75
C GLU A 165 -1.36 -6.64 15.84
N ALA A 166 -2.43 -5.92 15.46
CA ALA A 166 -3.49 -5.53 16.39
C ALA A 166 -4.24 -6.75 16.93
N ASN A 167 -4.56 -7.71 16.06
CA ASN A 167 -5.20 -8.98 16.42
C ASN A 167 -4.33 -9.78 17.40
N ALA A 168 -3.03 -9.91 17.11
CA ALA A 168 -2.09 -10.58 18.00
C ALA A 168 -1.93 -9.85 19.34
N LEU A 169 -1.96 -8.51 19.36
CA LEU A 169 -1.93 -7.71 20.59
C LEU A 169 -3.19 -7.94 21.44
N LEU A 170 -4.36 -8.01 20.80
CA LEU A 170 -5.65 -8.29 21.46
C LEU A 170 -5.69 -9.70 22.05
N HIS A 171 -5.26 -10.72 21.31
CA HIS A 171 -5.19 -12.09 21.83
C HIS A 171 -4.24 -12.21 23.02
N GLN A 172 -3.17 -11.42 23.05
CA GLN A 172 -2.19 -11.45 24.14
C GLN A 172 -2.65 -10.71 25.41
N TYR A 173 -3.37 -9.59 25.27
CA TYR A 173 -3.61 -8.67 26.38
C TYR A 173 -5.08 -8.37 26.68
N GLY A 174 -6.02 -8.70 25.78
CA GLY A 174 -7.39 -8.19 25.81
C GLY A 174 -7.46 -6.70 25.42
N LEU A 175 -8.67 -6.16 25.31
CA LEU A 175 -8.91 -4.83 24.71
C LEU A 175 -8.27 -3.69 25.51
N GLU A 176 -8.55 -3.60 26.81
CA GLU A 176 -8.17 -2.46 27.65
C GLU A 176 -6.65 -2.31 27.72
N LYS A 177 -5.95 -3.42 27.96
CA LYS A 177 -4.50 -3.46 28.03
C LYS A 177 -3.84 -3.37 26.64
N ALA A 178 -4.48 -3.85 25.58
CA ALA A 178 -3.99 -3.62 24.22
C ALA A 178 -4.02 -2.12 23.86
N LEU A 179 -5.06 -1.38 24.25
CA LEU A 179 -5.14 0.07 24.03
C LEU A 179 -4.07 0.84 24.81
N GLU A 180 -3.77 0.41 26.04
CA GLU A 180 -2.63 0.93 26.80
C GLU A 180 -1.32 0.70 26.05
N LYS A 181 -1.06 -0.54 25.60
CA LYS A 181 0.14 -0.89 24.83
C LYS A 181 0.24 -0.15 23.49
N TYR A 182 -0.88 0.12 22.83
CA TYR A 182 -0.92 0.98 21.65
C TYR A 182 -0.41 2.40 21.96
N ARG A 183 -0.89 3.02 23.04
CA ARG A 183 -0.45 4.37 23.48
C ARG A 183 1.02 4.41 23.89
N GLU A 184 1.55 3.30 24.40
CA GLU A 184 2.99 3.14 24.69
C GLU A 184 3.84 2.96 23.42
N GLY A 185 3.24 2.82 22.23
CA GLY A 185 3.96 2.64 20.96
C GLY A 185 4.27 1.19 20.60
N VAL A 186 3.82 0.21 21.40
CA VAL A 186 4.14 -1.22 21.20
C VAL A 186 3.63 -1.74 19.85
N LEU A 187 2.46 -1.28 19.39
CA LEU A 187 1.93 -1.67 18.08
C LEU A 187 2.84 -1.18 16.94
N ALA A 188 3.32 0.06 17.00
CA ALA A 188 4.25 0.62 16.00
C ALA A 188 5.57 -0.18 15.96
N GLU A 189 6.11 -0.56 17.12
CA GLU A 189 7.31 -1.40 17.20
C GLU A 189 7.11 -2.79 16.59
N ARG A 190 5.93 -3.39 16.79
CA ARG A 190 5.56 -4.68 16.18
C ARG A 190 5.47 -4.56 14.66
N ILE A 191 4.77 -3.55 14.15
CA ILE A 191 4.68 -3.23 12.72
C ILE A 191 6.08 -3.08 12.10
N LEU A 192 6.99 -2.30 12.73
CA LEU A 192 8.35 -2.14 12.23
C LEU A 192 9.13 -3.45 12.15
N ARG A 193 8.97 -4.33 13.15
CA ARG A 193 9.59 -5.66 13.12
C ARG A 193 9.02 -6.52 12.00
N ARG A 194 7.70 -6.49 11.79
CA ARG A 194 7.03 -7.20 10.71
C ARG A 194 7.51 -6.73 9.34
N ILE A 195 7.56 -5.42 9.11
CA ILE A 195 8.10 -4.83 7.86
C ILE A 195 9.55 -5.30 7.61
N LYS A 196 10.42 -5.26 8.61
CA LYS A 196 11.81 -5.74 8.47
C LYS A 196 11.88 -7.22 8.09
N SER A 197 10.98 -8.05 8.60
CA SER A 197 10.95 -9.47 8.24
C SER A 197 10.47 -9.74 6.81
N LEU A 198 9.69 -8.84 6.18
CA LEU A 198 9.21 -9.03 4.82
C LEU A 198 10.33 -9.25 3.81
N SER A 199 11.45 -8.53 3.98
CA SER A 199 12.63 -8.68 3.12
C SER A 199 13.19 -10.11 3.07
N LYS A 200 12.89 -10.93 4.09
CA LYS A 200 13.36 -12.32 4.23
C LYS A 200 12.35 -13.36 3.75
N VAL A 201 11.12 -12.94 3.47
CA VAL A 201 10.01 -13.83 3.09
C VAL A 201 9.67 -13.57 1.63
N SER A 202 9.76 -14.61 0.80
CA SER A 202 9.42 -14.54 -0.62
C SER A 202 7.97 -14.94 -0.92
N GLU A 203 7.19 -15.28 0.09
CA GLU A 203 5.80 -15.67 -0.08
C GLU A 203 4.93 -14.47 -0.50
N PRO A 204 3.98 -14.67 -1.43
CA PRO A 204 2.99 -13.68 -1.78
C PRO A 204 2.16 -13.29 -0.55
N LEU A 205 1.89 -11.99 -0.39
CA LEU A 205 1.05 -11.44 0.68
C LEU A 205 -0.33 -11.02 0.18
N LEU A 206 -0.49 -10.91 -1.14
CA LEU A 206 -1.72 -10.47 -1.79
C LEU A 206 -2.15 -11.53 -2.79
N ILE A 207 -3.39 -11.99 -2.65
CA ILE A 207 -4.04 -12.85 -3.63
C ILE A 207 -5.10 -12.01 -4.31
N ILE A 208 -4.91 -11.72 -5.60
CA ILE A 208 -5.85 -10.92 -6.38
C ILE A 208 -6.62 -11.85 -7.29
N ARG A 209 -7.94 -11.86 -7.15
CA ARG A 209 -8.82 -12.57 -8.09
C ARG A 209 -8.99 -11.73 -9.35
N VAL A 210 -8.78 -12.37 -10.50
CA VAL A 210 -8.98 -11.78 -11.81
C VAL A 210 -10.14 -12.49 -12.51
N ASP A 211 -11.22 -11.76 -12.80
CA ASP A 211 -12.43 -12.31 -13.40
C ASP A 211 -12.29 -12.35 -14.94
N VAL A 212 -11.98 -13.52 -15.50
CA VAL A 212 -11.73 -13.73 -16.95
C VAL A 212 -13.03 -13.93 -17.76
N THR A 213 -14.21 -13.99 -17.12
CA THR A 213 -15.48 -14.44 -17.73
C THR A 213 -16.28 -13.39 -18.49
N ARG A 214 -15.68 -12.27 -18.90
CA ARG A 214 -16.33 -11.30 -19.81
C ARG A 214 -15.37 -10.78 -20.87
N ALA A 215 -14.96 -11.66 -21.77
CA ALA A 215 -14.54 -11.29 -23.12
C ALA A 215 -15.77 -10.91 -23.96
#